data_AF-A0A5C8T0R3-F1
#
_entry.id   AF-A0A5C8T0R3-F1
#
_cell.length_a   1.000
_cell.length_b   1.000
_cell.length_c   1.000
_cell.angle_alpha   90.00
_cell.angle_beta   90.00
_cell.angle_gamma   90.00
#
_symmetry.space_group_name_H-M   'P 1'
#
loop_
_entity.id
_entity.type
_entity.pdbx_description
1 polymer ?
#
loop_
_entity_poly.entity_id
_entity_poly.type
_entity_poly.pdbx_seq_one_letter_code
_entity_poly.pdbx_strand_id
1 'polypeptide(L)'
;HEAPIEAGRPGSIRAVHTRPEPKDGLTALGSRRHGDIETEACLDALGVTERRPAGSALKFALIASGEADLYVRCGPTMEWDTAAGDHILTAAGGRVVTPTGRPIIYGRHAMAYRNGPFAALGDPALAARVALPDRGPILRPRESAGVPELTPVLRP
;
A
#
# COMPACT_ATOMS: atom_id res chain seq x y z
N HIS A 1 -3.99 -11.55 -14.75
CA HIS A 1 -3.29 -12.08 -15.92
C HIS A 1 -2.18 -11.11 -16.33
N GLU A 2 -1.15 -11.58 -17.02
CA GLU A 2 -0.08 -10.77 -17.60
C GLU A 2 0.33 -11.34 -18.96
N ALA A 3 1.07 -10.57 -19.76
CA ALA A 3 1.62 -11.00 -21.03
C ALA A 3 2.97 -10.29 -21.27
N PRO A 4 3.96 -10.97 -21.89
CA PRO A 4 5.16 -10.30 -22.34
C PRO A 4 4.81 -9.26 -23.40
N ILE A 5 5.60 -8.19 -23.48
CA ILE A 5 5.48 -7.20 -24.57
C ILE A 5 6.48 -7.58 -25.66
N GLU A 6 5.98 -7.98 -26.82
CA GLU A 6 6.74 -8.39 -27.99
C GLU A 6 6.46 -7.41 -29.13
N ALA A 7 7.49 -6.71 -29.61
CA ALA A 7 7.36 -5.68 -30.65
C ALA A 7 6.24 -4.63 -30.38
N GLY A 8 6.08 -4.25 -29.10
CA GLY A 8 5.09 -3.26 -28.68
C GLY A 8 3.65 -3.79 -28.56
N ARG A 9 3.43 -5.10 -28.67
CA ARG A 9 2.12 -5.75 -28.49
C ARG A 9 2.16 -6.77 -27.36
N PRO A 10 1.05 -6.97 -26.64
CA PRO A 10 0.94 -8.10 -25.72
C PRO A 10 1.06 -9.42 -26.47
N GLY A 11 1.96 -10.29 -26.03
CA GLY A 11 2.06 -11.67 -26.46
C GLY A 11 1.02 -12.56 -25.78
N SER A 12 1.37 -13.82 -25.55
CA SER A 12 0.46 -14.79 -24.93
C SER A 12 0.13 -14.42 -23.47
N ILE A 13 -1.17 -14.38 -23.16
CA ILE A 13 -1.68 -14.07 -21.82
C ILE A 13 -1.51 -15.28 -20.91
N ARG A 14 -1.00 -15.07 -19.70
CA ARG A 14 -0.96 -16.06 -18.61
C ARG A 14 -1.63 -15.54 -17.35
N ALA A 15 -2.20 -16.44 -16.54
CA ALA A 15 -2.69 -16.10 -15.21
C ALA A 15 -1.50 -15.66 -14.31
N VAL A 16 -1.78 -14.75 -13.37
CA VAL A 16 -0.82 -14.35 -12.34
C VAL A 16 -1.36 -14.81 -11.00
N HIS A 17 -0.44 -15.30 -10.17
CA HIS A 17 -0.74 -15.78 -8.84
C HIS A 17 0.34 -15.30 -7.89
N THR A 18 -0.06 -14.94 -6.68
CA THR A 18 0.89 -14.75 -5.59
C THR A 18 1.58 -16.07 -5.25
N ARG A 19 2.69 -15.99 -4.52
CA ARG A 19 3.39 -17.18 -4.01
C ARG A 19 3.15 -17.34 -2.49
N PRO A 20 3.17 -18.58 -1.97
CA PRO A 20 3.19 -18.81 -0.52
C PRO A 20 4.48 -18.28 0.11
N GLU A 21 4.49 -18.14 1.44
CA GLU A 21 5.69 -17.74 2.19
C GLU A 21 6.90 -18.63 1.81
N PRO A 22 7.98 -18.04 1.26
CA PRO A 22 9.19 -18.78 0.91
C PRO A 22 9.94 -19.25 2.16
N LYS A 23 10.53 -20.45 2.08
CA LYS A 23 11.30 -21.05 3.19
C LYS A 23 12.61 -20.32 3.49
N ASP A 24 13.17 -19.65 2.49
CA ASP A 24 14.48 -18.99 2.57
C ASP A 24 14.37 -17.52 3.05
N GLY A 25 13.16 -17.07 3.40
CA GLY A 25 12.89 -15.75 3.97
C GLY A 25 12.14 -14.80 3.03
N LEU A 26 11.47 -13.82 3.62
CA LEU A 26 10.56 -12.91 2.93
C LEU A 26 11.30 -11.77 2.22
N THR A 27 10.88 -11.47 0.99
CA THR A 27 11.24 -10.28 0.22
C THR A 27 10.16 -9.21 0.36
N ALA A 28 10.51 -8.07 0.96
CA ALA A 28 9.63 -6.92 1.08
C ALA A 28 9.92 -5.83 0.04
N LEU A 29 8.87 -5.20 -0.47
CA LEU A 29 8.97 -4.06 -1.38
C LEU A 29 8.91 -2.73 -0.62
N GLY A 30 9.99 -1.97 -0.71
CA GLY A 30 10.15 -0.65 -0.09
C GLY A 30 10.04 0.51 -1.08
N SER A 31 10.00 1.73 -0.57
CA SER A 31 10.12 2.95 -1.37
C SER A 31 11.59 3.33 -1.57
N ARG A 32 11.95 3.89 -2.73
CA ARG A 32 13.31 4.40 -3.02
C ARG A 32 13.72 5.60 -2.17
N ARG A 33 12.76 6.36 -1.63
CA ARG A 33 13.01 7.70 -1.06
C ARG A 33 12.45 7.91 0.34
N HIS A 34 11.72 6.93 0.89
CA HIS A 34 10.99 7.11 2.16
C HIS A 34 10.80 5.76 2.84
N GLY A 35 11.62 5.46 3.86
CA GLY A 35 11.33 4.45 4.87
C GLY A 35 10.93 5.19 6.16
N ASP A 36 9.84 4.76 6.80
CA ASP A 36 9.47 5.23 8.14
C ASP A 36 9.79 4.14 9.17
N ILE A 37 10.13 4.57 10.40
CA ILE A 37 10.64 3.68 11.47
C ILE A 37 9.67 2.55 11.78
N GLU A 38 8.36 2.83 11.73
CA GLU A 38 7.34 1.84 12.05
C GLU A 38 7.17 0.80 10.95
N THR A 39 7.30 1.21 9.68
CA THR A 39 7.36 0.28 8.56
C THR A 39 8.55 -0.65 8.73
N GLU A 40 9.74 -0.12 9.01
CA GLU A 40 10.94 -0.95 9.22
C GLU A 40 10.79 -1.91 10.41
N ALA A 41 10.26 -1.45 11.54
CA ALA A 41 10.01 -2.28 12.70
C ALA A 41 9.04 -3.45 12.40
N CYS A 42 7.99 -3.20 11.60
CA CYS A 42 7.08 -4.25 11.16
C CYS A 42 7.75 -5.26 10.22
N LEU A 43 8.62 -4.80 9.31
CA LEU A 43 9.36 -5.68 8.40
C LEU A 43 10.34 -6.58 9.17
N ASP A 44 11.06 -6.02 10.15
CA ASP A 44 11.99 -6.77 10.99
C ASP A 44 11.25 -7.83 11.84
N ALA A 45 10.10 -7.48 12.42
CA ALA A 45 9.27 -8.41 13.19
C ALA A 45 8.73 -9.58 12.36
N LEU A 46 8.55 -9.40 11.05
CA LEU A 46 8.11 -10.45 10.13
C LEU A 46 9.24 -11.39 9.70
N GLY A 47 10.51 -11.05 9.98
CA GLY A 47 11.67 -11.81 9.54
C GLY A 47 11.99 -11.60 8.06
N VAL A 48 11.75 -10.40 7.53
CA VAL A 48 12.11 -10.04 6.15
C VAL A 48 13.62 -10.12 5.97
N THR A 49 14.06 -10.90 4.99
CA THR A 49 15.49 -11.12 4.67
C THR A 49 15.98 -10.22 3.55
N GLU A 50 15.07 -9.76 2.67
CA GLU A 50 15.41 -8.92 1.52
C GLU A 50 14.49 -7.71 1.41
N ARG A 51 15.06 -6.53 1.14
CA ARG A 51 14.32 -5.29 0.84
C ARG A 51 14.62 -4.83 -0.58
N ARG A 52 13.59 -4.80 -1.45
CA ARG A 52 13.70 -4.35 -2.84
C ARG A 52 12.96 -3.03 -3.06
N PRO A 53 13.61 -1.98 -3.56
CA PRO A 53 12.94 -0.72 -3.83
C PRO A 53 12.06 -0.81 -5.09
N ALA A 54 10.82 -0.30 -5.00
CA ALA A 54 9.91 -0.21 -6.14
C ALA A 54 9.05 1.07 -6.10
N GLY A 55 8.51 1.49 -7.26
CA GLY A 55 7.45 2.51 -7.31
C GLY A 55 6.18 2.03 -6.61
N SER A 56 5.37 2.92 -6.03
CA SER A 56 4.18 2.54 -5.23
C SER A 56 3.20 1.66 -6.00
N ALA A 57 2.82 2.05 -7.21
CA ALA A 57 1.89 1.30 -8.05
C ALA A 57 2.42 -0.10 -8.43
N LEU A 58 3.73 -0.20 -8.69
CA LEU A 58 4.37 -1.46 -9.12
C LEU A 58 4.42 -2.50 -7.99
N LYS A 59 4.38 -2.09 -6.71
CA LYS A 59 4.49 -3.03 -5.59
C LYS A 59 3.40 -4.08 -5.59
N PHE A 60 2.15 -3.67 -5.81
CA PHE A 60 1.03 -4.59 -5.86
C PHE A 60 1.16 -5.58 -7.01
N ALA A 61 1.57 -5.12 -8.20
CA ALA A 61 1.75 -5.98 -9.36
C ALA A 61 2.89 -7.00 -9.15
N LEU A 62 4.02 -6.58 -8.58
CA LEU A 62 5.15 -7.47 -8.28
C LEU A 62 4.80 -8.54 -7.24
N ILE A 63 3.97 -8.21 -6.24
CA ILE A 63 3.48 -9.22 -5.29
C ILE A 63 2.49 -10.15 -5.99
N ALA A 64 1.57 -9.59 -6.79
CA ALA A 64 0.57 -10.35 -7.55
C ALA A 64 1.18 -11.30 -8.59
N SER A 65 2.36 -10.99 -9.14
CA SER A 65 3.12 -11.86 -10.04
C SER A 65 4.03 -12.86 -9.31
N GLY A 66 4.07 -12.84 -7.97
CA GLY A 66 4.92 -13.72 -7.16
C GLY A 66 6.40 -13.33 -7.15
N GLU A 67 6.75 -12.11 -7.56
CA GLU A 67 8.12 -11.61 -7.59
C GLU A 67 8.60 -11.03 -6.25
N ALA A 68 7.68 -10.79 -5.32
CA ALA A 68 7.94 -10.38 -3.94
C ALA A 68 6.81 -10.85 -3.01
N ASP A 69 7.03 -10.78 -1.70
CA ASP A 69 6.13 -11.38 -0.72
C ASP A 69 5.21 -10.37 -0.05
N LEU A 70 5.71 -9.17 0.25
CA LEU A 70 4.92 -8.19 0.98
C LEU A 70 5.34 -6.74 0.76
N TYR A 71 4.42 -5.84 1.10
CA TYR A 71 4.63 -4.41 1.15
C TYR A 71 3.89 -3.83 2.36
N VAL A 72 4.65 -3.32 3.33
CA VAL A 72 4.11 -2.63 4.51
C VAL A 72 4.21 -1.12 4.33
N ARG A 73 3.20 -0.39 4.80
CA ARG A 73 3.19 1.07 4.80
C ARG A 73 2.47 1.61 6.02
N CYS A 74 3.22 2.26 6.91
CA CYS A 74 2.67 2.96 8.08
C CYS A 74 2.56 4.49 7.88
N GLY A 75 3.37 5.05 6.98
CA GLY A 75 3.27 6.46 6.56
C GLY A 75 2.05 6.76 5.66
N PRO A 76 1.73 8.06 5.46
CA PRO A 76 0.51 8.48 4.79
C PRO A 76 0.43 8.00 3.33
N THR A 77 -0.76 7.53 2.95
CA THR A 77 -1.21 7.28 1.56
C THR A 77 -2.71 7.57 1.45
N MET A 78 -3.20 7.59 0.22
CA MET A 78 -4.61 7.81 -0.10
C MET A 78 -5.23 6.57 -0.70
N GLU A 79 -6.55 6.42 -0.58
CA GLU A 79 -7.27 5.26 -1.10
C GLU A 79 -7.00 5.04 -2.60
N TRP A 80 -6.90 6.12 -3.38
CA TRP A 80 -6.56 6.07 -4.81
C TRP A 80 -5.14 5.56 -5.12
N ASP A 81 -4.22 5.61 -4.15
CA ASP A 81 -2.88 5.01 -4.30
C ASP A 81 -2.92 3.48 -4.16
N THR A 82 -3.97 2.93 -3.56
CA THR A 82 -4.04 1.52 -3.11
C THR A 82 -5.15 0.71 -3.75
N ALA A 83 -6.31 1.30 -4.06
CA ALA A 83 -7.53 0.56 -4.43
C ALA A 83 -7.35 -0.31 -5.69
N ALA A 84 -6.74 0.23 -6.75
CA ALA A 84 -6.46 -0.55 -7.96
C ALA A 84 -5.46 -1.69 -7.69
N GLY A 85 -4.43 -1.41 -6.90
CA GLY A 85 -3.41 -2.39 -6.53
C GLY A 85 -3.96 -3.52 -5.65
N ASP A 86 -4.79 -3.19 -4.66
CA ASP A 86 -5.47 -4.19 -3.83
C ASP A 86 -6.35 -5.11 -4.68
N HIS A 87 -7.12 -4.56 -5.61
CA HIS A 87 -7.95 -5.38 -6.48
C HIS A 87 -7.11 -6.38 -7.31
N ILE A 88 -6.00 -5.92 -7.90
CA ILE A 88 -5.07 -6.77 -8.66
C ILE A 88 -4.49 -7.87 -7.75
N LEU A 89 -4.01 -7.50 -6.57
CA LEU A 89 -3.39 -8.43 -5.63
C LEU A 89 -4.38 -9.48 -5.12
N THR A 90 -5.57 -9.05 -4.71
CA THR A 90 -6.65 -9.93 -4.23
C THR A 90 -7.10 -10.88 -5.33
N ALA A 91 -7.22 -10.42 -6.58
CA ALA A 91 -7.54 -11.27 -7.72
C ALA A 91 -6.45 -12.33 -8.02
N ALA A 92 -5.20 -12.05 -7.65
CA ALA A 92 -4.08 -12.99 -7.78
C ALA A 92 -3.95 -13.96 -6.58
N GLY A 93 -4.80 -13.85 -5.56
CA GLY A 93 -4.79 -14.71 -4.37
C GLY A 93 -4.11 -14.10 -3.13
N GLY A 94 -3.63 -12.86 -3.22
CA GLY A 94 -3.08 -12.12 -2.09
C GLY A 94 -4.14 -11.41 -1.25
N ARG A 95 -3.68 -10.54 -0.35
CA ARG A 95 -4.57 -9.77 0.54
C ARG A 95 -3.95 -8.45 0.97
N VAL A 96 -4.76 -7.40 1.09
CA VAL A 96 -4.37 -6.16 1.76
C VAL A 96 -5.11 -6.04 3.09
N VAL A 97 -4.36 -5.89 4.19
CA VAL A 97 -4.90 -5.89 5.55
C VAL A 97 -4.55 -4.62 6.33
N THR A 98 -5.43 -4.28 7.26
CA THR A 98 -5.28 -3.19 8.25
C THR A 98 -4.65 -3.71 9.55
N PRO A 99 -4.37 -2.86 10.56
CA PRO A 99 -3.83 -3.32 11.85
C PRO A 99 -4.69 -4.35 12.57
N THR A 100 -5.99 -4.38 12.28
CA THR A 100 -6.92 -5.38 12.81
C THR A 100 -6.81 -6.75 12.13
N GLY A 101 -5.90 -6.92 11.15
CA GLY A 101 -5.82 -8.10 10.28
C GLY A 101 -6.96 -8.22 9.28
N ARG A 102 -7.97 -7.33 9.34
CA ARG A 102 -9.10 -7.31 8.42
C ARG A 102 -8.72 -6.69 7.07
N PRO A 103 -9.38 -7.11 5.97
CA PRO A 103 -9.24 -6.46 4.68
C PRO A 103 -9.38 -4.94 4.78
N ILE A 104 -8.56 -4.21 4.02
CA ILE A 104 -8.75 -2.78 3.85
C ILE A 104 -10.10 -2.51 3.17
N ILE A 105 -10.74 -1.41 3.55
CA ILE A 105 -11.99 -0.93 2.95
C ILE A 105 -11.76 0.43 2.31
N TYR A 106 -12.59 0.79 1.33
CA TYR A 106 -12.49 2.05 0.58
C TYR A 106 -13.80 2.84 0.66
N GLY A 107 -13.77 4.12 0.30
CA GLY A 107 -14.91 5.03 0.35
C GLY A 107 -15.01 5.83 1.65
N ARG A 108 -13.91 6.04 2.40
CA ARG A 108 -13.96 6.76 3.69
C ARG A 108 -13.94 8.29 3.50
N HIS A 109 -15.08 8.84 3.07
CA HIS A 109 -15.27 10.29 2.91
C HIS A 109 -14.93 11.10 4.19
N ALA A 110 -15.37 10.60 5.35
CA ALA A 110 -15.11 11.25 6.64
C ALA A 110 -13.61 11.38 6.97
N MET A 111 -12.77 10.53 6.38
CA MET A 111 -11.32 10.52 6.55
C MET A 111 -10.59 11.20 5.37
N ALA A 112 -11.32 11.93 4.53
CA ALA A 112 -10.80 12.51 3.29
C ALA A 112 -10.07 11.48 2.39
N TYR A 113 -10.53 10.22 2.39
CA TYR A 113 -9.93 9.10 1.66
C TYR A 113 -8.47 8.80 2.02
N ARG A 114 -8.05 9.15 3.24
CA ARG A 114 -6.73 8.75 3.75
C ARG A 114 -6.75 7.29 4.17
N ASN A 115 -5.65 6.60 3.92
CA ASN A 115 -5.39 5.29 4.49
C ASN A 115 -4.71 5.41 5.85
N GLY A 116 -5.05 4.50 6.76
CA GLY A 116 -4.19 4.17 7.89
C GLY A 116 -3.06 3.22 7.47
N PRO A 117 -2.28 2.71 8.44
CA PRO A 117 -1.28 1.68 8.20
C PRO A 117 -1.90 0.44 7.52
N PHE A 118 -1.18 -0.16 6.57
CA PHE A 118 -1.61 -1.38 5.90
C PHE A 118 -0.43 -2.27 5.53
N ALA A 119 -0.74 -3.55 5.27
CA ALA A 119 0.17 -4.51 4.66
C ALA A 119 -0.49 -5.18 3.46
N ALA A 120 0.18 -5.17 2.32
CA ALA A 120 -0.14 -5.97 1.16
C ALA A 120 0.69 -7.26 1.21
N LEU A 121 0.03 -8.42 1.13
CA LEU A 121 0.60 -9.74 1.38
C LEU A 121 0.34 -10.66 0.20
N GLY A 122 1.39 -11.33 -0.28
CA GLY A 122 1.29 -12.39 -1.27
C GLY A 122 0.64 -13.64 -0.70
N ASP A 123 1.07 -14.05 0.50
CA ASP A 123 0.47 -15.14 1.28
C ASP A 123 -0.50 -14.57 2.34
N PRO A 124 -1.83 -14.82 2.23
CA PRO A 124 -2.79 -14.36 3.21
C PRO A 124 -2.55 -14.87 4.65
N ALA A 125 -1.83 -15.99 4.84
CA ALA A 125 -1.51 -16.54 6.15
C ALA A 125 -0.60 -15.60 6.97
N LEU A 126 0.20 -14.76 6.30
CA LEU A 126 1.06 -13.78 6.96
C LEU A 126 0.26 -12.74 7.77
N ALA A 127 -1.03 -12.53 7.46
CA ALA A 127 -1.87 -11.57 8.16
C ALA A 127 -1.94 -11.81 9.69
N ALA A 128 -1.76 -13.05 10.15
CA ALA A 128 -1.74 -13.38 11.58
C ALA A 128 -0.45 -12.93 12.30
N ARG A 129 0.63 -12.66 11.56
CA ARG A 129 1.95 -12.27 12.09
C ARG A 129 2.27 -10.78 11.90
N VAL A 130 1.51 -10.09 11.05
CA VAL A 130 1.71 -8.67 10.76
C VAL A 130 1.33 -7.84 11.98
N ALA A 131 2.31 -7.08 12.51
CA ALA A 131 2.12 -6.16 13.62
C ALA A 131 2.19 -4.71 13.13
N LEU A 132 1.04 -4.16 12.72
CA LEU A 132 0.93 -2.76 12.31
C LEU A 132 0.53 -1.88 13.52
N PRO A 133 0.95 -0.61 13.56
CA PRO A 133 0.51 0.31 14.60
C PRO A 133 -1.01 0.52 14.54
N ASP A 134 -1.69 0.35 15.68
CA ASP A 134 -3.13 0.50 15.80
C ASP A 134 -3.54 1.98 15.89
N ARG A 135 -3.54 2.64 14.73
CA ARG A 135 -4.01 4.02 14.59
C ARG A 135 -4.67 4.27 13.25
N GLY A 136 -5.63 5.18 13.26
CA GLY A 136 -6.28 5.67 12.04
C GLY A 136 -5.35 6.52 11.15
N PRO A 137 -5.85 6.98 9.99
CA PRO A 137 -5.12 7.90 9.13
C PRO A 137 -4.73 9.17 9.88
N ILE A 138 -3.51 9.66 9.67
CA ILE A 138 -3.07 10.95 10.21
C ILE A 138 -3.82 12.06 9.46
N LEU A 139 -4.79 12.67 10.13
CA LEU A 139 -5.49 13.85 9.64
C LEU A 139 -4.60 15.06 9.92
N ARG A 140 -4.19 15.79 8.87
CA ARG A 140 -3.69 17.16 9.09
C ARG A 140 -4.87 18.02 9.52
N PRO A 141 -4.69 18.99 10.44
CA PRO A 141 -5.72 19.99 10.70
C PRO A 141 -6.16 20.57 9.36
N ARG A 142 -7.48 20.71 9.14
CA ARG A 142 -7.94 21.61 8.08
C ARG A 142 -7.39 22.97 8.45
N GLU A 143 -6.53 23.57 7.61
CA GLU A 143 -6.35 25.02 7.68
C GLU A 143 -7.77 25.59 7.66
N SER A 144 -8.14 26.30 8.72
CA SER A 144 -9.35 27.11 8.71
C SER A 144 -9.24 27.96 7.46
N ALA A 145 -10.14 27.76 6.49
CA ALA A 145 -10.26 28.69 5.39
C ALA A 145 -10.41 30.07 6.02
N GLY A 146 -9.34 30.88 5.95
CA GLY A 146 -9.34 32.21 6.51
C GLY A 146 -10.55 32.92 5.95
N VAL A 147 -11.41 33.43 6.83
CA VAL A 147 -12.45 34.36 6.42
C VAL A 147 -11.71 35.49 5.70
N PRO A 148 -12.01 35.77 4.42
CA PRO A 148 -11.32 36.84 3.72
C PRO A 148 -11.61 38.14 4.48
N GLU A 149 -10.57 38.76 4.99
CA GLU A 149 -10.64 40.05 5.67
C GLU A 149 -11.11 41.08 4.64
N LEU A 150 -12.37 41.49 4.75
CA LEU A 150 -12.95 42.53 3.91
C LEU A 150 -12.26 43.85 4.27
N THR A 151 -11.28 44.25 3.45
CA THR A 151 -10.66 45.57 3.54
C THR A 151 -11.76 46.63 3.35
N PRO A 152 -11.95 47.58 4.29
CA PRO A 152 -12.93 48.62 4.10
C PRO A 152 -12.45 49.55 2.99
N VAL A 153 -13.20 49.59 1.89
CA VAL A 153 -13.01 50.59 0.84
C VAL A 153 -13.41 51.94 1.43
N LEU A 154 -12.42 52.77 1.78
CA LEU A 154 -12.63 54.18 2.06
C LEU A 154 -13.18 54.82 0.78
N ARG A 155 -14.44 55.29 0.85
CA ARG A 155 -15.05 56.14 -0.17
C ARG A 155 -14.58 57.60 0.01
N PRO A 156 -14.49 58.37 -1.10
CA PRO A 156 -13.77 59.64 -1.16
C PRO A 156 -14.39 60.75 -0.31
#